data_AF-A0A7S2IJN5-F1
#
_entry.id   AF-A0A7S2IJN5-F1
#
_cell.length_a   1.000
_cell.length_b   1.000
_cell.length_c   1.000
_cell.angle_alpha   90.00
_cell.angle_beta   90.00
_cell.angle_gamma   90.00
#
_symmetry.space_group_name_H-M   'P 1'
#
loop_
_entity.id
_entity.type
_entity.pdbx_description
1 polymer ?
#
loop_
_entity_poly.entity_id
_entity_poly.type
_entity_poly.pdbx_seq_one_letter_code
_entity_poly.pdbx_strand_id
1 'polypeptide(L)'
;INLSLSTRGISLLTEIGAFADLESTLIPMVSRRFSDGSVERYREPLLSINRNLLTIKLIQAAEAAGVKFEYGTGYMPGDVDTATGNVRLGKGRQCKPRVIVGCDGVHG
;
A
#
# COMPACT_ATOMS: atom_id res chain seq x y z
N ILE A 1 -3.38 8.18 -10.72
CA ILE A 1 -2.34 7.22 -11.18
C ILE A 1 -2.89 5.83 -10.97
N ASN A 2 -2.73 4.94 -11.96
CA ASN A 2 -3.12 3.54 -11.83
C ASN A 2 -1.87 2.67 -11.63
N LEU A 3 -2.07 1.52 -10.99
CA LEU A 3 -1.06 0.50 -10.77
C LEU A 3 -1.47 -0.77 -11.53
N SER A 4 -0.48 -1.51 -12.03
CA SER A 4 -0.67 -2.85 -12.56
C SER A 4 -0.57 -3.86 -11.42
N LEU A 5 -1.70 -4.46 -11.08
CA LEU A 5 -1.84 -5.50 -10.07
C LEU A 5 -1.64 -6.87 -10.72
N SER A 6 -0.63 -7.61 -10.27
CA SER A 6 -0.35 -8.98 -10.69
C SER A 6 -0.97 -10.02 -9.77
N THR A 7 -0.84 -11.29 -10.14
CA THR A 7 -1.27 -12.45 -9.34
C THR A 7 -0.82 -12.39 -7.89
N ARG A 8 0.43 -11.97 -7.61
CA ARG A 8 0.93 -11.83 -6.23
C ARG A 8 0.16 -10.78 -5.42
N GLY A 9 -0.12 -9.62 -6.03
CA GLY A 9 -0.89 -8.56 -5.37
C GLY A 9 -2.34 -8.97 -5.14
N ILE A 10 -2.93 -9.68 -6.09
CA ILE A 10 -4.27 -10.27 -5.97
C ILE A 10 -4.30 -11.23 -4.78
N SER A 11 -3.37 -12.18 -4.70
CA SER A 11 -3.32 -13.18 -3.62
C SER A 11 -3.25 -12.54 -2.23
N LEU A 12 -2.43 -11.52 -2.03
CA LEU A 12 -2.34 -10.80 -0.75
C LEU A 12 -3.62 -10.04 -0.41
N LEU A 13 -4.24 -9.40 -1.41
CA LEU A 13 -5.54 -8.72 -1.20
C LEU A 13 -6.65 -9.72 -0.87
N THR A 14 -6.62 -10.91 -1.45
CA THR A 14 -7.56 -12.00 -1.11
C THR A 14 -7.34 -12.48 0.32
N GLU A 15 -6.09 -12.67 0.74
CA GLU A 15 -5.73 -13.14 2.10
C GLU A 15 -6.27 -12.21 3.19
N ILE A 16 -6.20 -10.88 2.97
CA ILE A 16 -6.74 -9.89 3.91
C ILE A 16 -8.23 -9.57 3.69
N GLY A 17 -8.90 -10.27 2.78
CA GLY A 17 -10.33 -10.08 2.46
C GLY A 17 -10.66 -8.80 1.67
N ALA A 18 -9.68 -8.01 1.26
CA ALA A 18 -9.88 -6.73 0.57
C ALA A 18 -10.16 -6.88 -0.94
N PHE A 19 -9.88 -8.05 -1.54
CA PHE A 19 -10.03 -8.23 -2.98
C PHE A 19 -11.49 -8.16 -3.45
N ALA A 20 -12.42 -8.79 -2.71
CA ALA A 20 -13.84 -8.83 -3.07
C ALA A 20 -14.45 -7.42 -3.18
N ASP A 21 -14.08 -6.52 -2.27
CA ASP A 21 -14.54 -5.12 -2.28
C ASP A 21 -13.96 -4.30 -3.45
N LEU A 22 -12.80 -4.72 -3.97
CA LEU A 22 -12.08 -4.04 -5.03
C LEU A 22 -12.44 -4.55 -6.42
N GLU A 23 -12.91 -5.78 -6.55
CA GLU A 23 -13.09 -6.49 -7.81
C GLU A 23 -13.87 -5.68 -8.86
N SER A 24 -14.98 -5.05 -8.45
CA SER A 24 -15.83 -4.23 -9.33
C SER A 24 -15.14 -2.98 -9.90
N THR A 25 -14.00 -2.59 -9.34
CA THR A 25 -13.24 -1.38 -9.72
C THR A 25 -11.98 -1.70 -10.54
N LEU A 26 -11.68 -3.00 -10.72
CA LEU A 26 -10.51 -3.48 -11.44
C LEU A 26 -10.77 -3.50 -12.93
N ILE A 27 -9.84 -2.96 -13.72
CA ILE A 27 -9.92 -2.98 -15.18
C ILE A 27 -8.99 -4.08 -15.70
N PRO A 28 -9.50 -5.12 -16.39
CA PRO A 28 -8.66 -6.16 -16.94
C PRO A 28 -7.69 -5.63 -18.00
N MET A 29 -6.43 -6.04 -17.88
CA MET A 29 -5.36 -5.80 -18.85
C MET A 29 -4.92 -7.14 -19.42
N VAL A 30 -5.41 -7.48 -20.61
CA VAL A 30 -5.19 -8.80 -21.26
C VAL A 30 -4.07 -8.82 -22.29
N SER A 31 -3.63 -7.64 -22.74
CA SER A 31 -2.57 -7.50 -23.74
C SER A 31 -1.81 -6.18 -23.59
N ARG A 32 -0.59 -6.13 -24.13
CA ARG A 32 0.15 -4.90 -24.41
C ARG A 32 0.05 -4.54 -25.89
N ARG A 33 -0.04 -3.24 -26.18
CA ARG A 33 0.01 -2.68 -27.53
C ARG A 33 1.30 -1.87 -27.67
N PHE A 34 2.04 -2.11 -28.73
CA PHE A 34 3.29 -1.42 -29.03
C PHE A 34 3.04 -0.22 -29.94
N SER A 35 4.05 0.66 -30.05
CA SER A 35 3.99 1.87 -30.87
C SER A 35 3.85 1.59 -32.37
N ASP A 36 4.34 0.43 -32.84
CA ASP A 36 4.19 -0.06 -34.21
C ASP A 36 2.78 -0.62 -34.50
N GLY A 37 1.89 -0.63 -33.51
CA GLY A 37 0.53 -1.15 -33.62
C GLY A 37 0.40 -2.65 -33.37
N SER A 38 1.50 -3.37 -33.17
CA SER A 38 1.45 -4.80 -32.80
C SER A 38 0.86 -4.98 -31.40
N VAL A 39 0.24 -6.15 -31.18
CA VAL A 39 -0.43 -6.51 -29.94
C VAL A 39 0.06 -7.87 -29.47
N GLU A 40 0.41 -7.96 -28.19
CA GLU A 40 0.84 -9.20 -27.56
C GLU A 40 0.02 -9.45 -26.30
N ARG A 41 -0.54 -10.66 -26.18
CA ARG A 41 -1.30 -11.06 -25.00
C ARG A 41 -0.36 -11.36 -23.83
N TYR A 42 -0.76 -10.97 -22.63
CA TYR A 42 -0.01 -11.37 -21.44
C TYR A 42 -0.19 -12.87 -21.19
N ARG A 43 0.84 -13.52 -20.63
CA ARG A 43 0.76 -14.93 -20.20
C ARG A 43 -0.19 -15.10 -19.01
N GLU A 44 -0.16 -14.13 -18.10
CA GLU A 44 -1.08 -14.02 -16.97
C GLU A 44 -1.80 -12.66 -17.06
N PRO A 45 -3.12 -12.61 -16.90
CA PRO A 45 -3.86 -11.36 -16.95
C PRO A 45 -3.46 -10.44 -15.79
N LEU A 46 -3.26 -9.16 -16.11
CA LEU A 46 -3.03 -8.12 -15.12
C LEU A 46 -4.34 -7.37 -14.87
N LEU A 47 -4.43 -6.71 -13.72
CA LEU A 47 -5.54 -5.82 -13.40
C LEU A 47 -5.00 -4.40 -13.21
N SER A 48 -5.68 -3.40 -13.77
CA SER A 48 -5.39 -2.00 -13.49
C SER A 48 -6.28 -1.52 -12.34
N ILE A 49 -5.66 -0.93 -11.32
CA ILE A 49 -6.34 -0.36 -10.16
C ILE A 49 -5.89 1.09 -9.92
N ASN A 50 -6.80 1.96 -9.50
CA ASN A 50 -6.44 3.31 -9.08
C ASN A 50 -5.67 3.27 -7.75
N ARG A 51 -4.49 3.92 -7.70
CA ARG A 51 -3.63 3.91 -6.49
C ARG A 51 -4.34 4.45 -5.26
N ASN A 52 -5.07 5.56 -5.38
CA ASN A 52 -5.70 6.20 -4.24
C ASN A 52 -6.85 5.34 -3.70
N LEU A 53 -7.62 4.73 -4.60
CA LEU A 53 -8.68 3.81 -4.22
C LEU A 53 -8.13 2.60 -3.45
N LEU A 54 -7.06 1.98 -3.96
CA LEU A 54 -6.38 0.88 -3.27
C LEU A 54 -5.93 1.31 -1.87
N THR A 55 -5.30 2.48 -1.74
CA THR A 55 -4.85 3.02 -0.45
C THR A 55 -6.02 3.20 0.53
N ILE A 56 -7.13 3.80 0.09
CA ILE A 56 -8.31 4.00 0.94
C ILE A 56 -8.84 2.65 1.44
N LYS A 57 -8.95 1.65 0.57
CA LYS A 57 -9.45 0.33 0.94
C LYS A 57 -8.54 -0.40 1.92
N LEU A 58 -7.22 -0.30 1.74
CA LEU A 58 -6.25 -0.88 2.68
C LEU A 58 -6.30 -0.21 4.05
N ILE A 59 -6.46 1.12 4.10
CA ILE A 59 -6.66 1.85 5.36
C ILE A 59 -7.94 1.39 6.06
N GLN A 60 -9.05 1.32 5.33
CA GLN A 60 -10.34 0.87 5.88
C GLN A 60 -10.25 -0.56 6.44
N ALA A 61 -9.60 -1.47 5.72
CA ALA A 61 -9.39 -2.83 6.18
C ALA A 61 -8.54 -2.90 7.45
N ALA A 62 -7.47 -2.09 7.53
CA ALA A 62 -6.63 -2.00 8.72
C ALA A 62 -7.37 -1.40 9.91
N GLU A 63 -8.16 -0.33 9.71
CA GLU A 63 -9.00 0.28 10.75
C GLU A 63 -10.06 -0.72 11.27
N ALA A 64 -10.69 -1.50 10.37
CA ALA A 64 -11.63 -2.56 10.74
C ALA A 64 -10.96 -3.69 11.57
N ALA A 65 -9.66 -3.93 11.36
CA ALA A 65 -8.84 -4.83 12.16
C ALA A 65 -8.36 -4.20 13.50
N GLY A 66 -8.75 -2.96 13.79
CA GLY A 66 -8.42 -2.26 15.04
C GLY A 66 -7.12 -1.46 15.00
N VAL A 67 -6.49 -1.30 13.82
CA VAL A 67 -5.32 -0.44 13.65
C VAL A 67 -5.73 1.03 13.78
N LYS A 68 -4.91 1.82 14.49
CA LYS A 68 -5.10 3.27 14.61
C LYS A 68 -4.09 3.99 13.74
N PHE A 69 -4.58 4.88 12.88
CA PHE A 69 -3.74 5.75 12.07
C PHE A 69 -3.63 7.14 12.70
N GLU A 70 -2.41 7.67 12.74
CA GLU A 70 -2.11 9.04 13.20
C GLU A 70 -1.68 9.86 11.98
N TYR A 71 -2.64 10.50 11.32
CA TYR A 71 -2.40 11.27 10.10
C TYR A 71 -1.74 12.63 10.38
N GLY A 72 -0.97 13.13 9.41
CA GLY A 72 -0.26 14.41 9.54
C GLY A 72 0.98 14.35 10.43
N THR A 73 1.36 13.15 10.88
CA THR A 73 2.62 12.87 11.55
C THR A 73 3.61 12.34 10.52
N GLY A 74 4.78 12.97 10.41
CA GLY A 74 5.90 12.49 9.59
C GLY A 74 7.09 12.18 10.49
N TYR A 75 7.84 11.15 10.15
CA TYR A 75 9.10 10.80 10.82
C TYR A 75 10.26 11.50 10.11
N MET A 76 11.20 12.00 10.89
CA MET A 76 12.45 12.62 10.44
C MET A 76 13.65 11.87 11.01
N PRO A 77 14.83 11.96 10.37
CA PRO A 77 16.06 11.48 10.96
C PRO A 77 16.25 12.05 12.38
N GLY A 78 16.42 11.16 13.37
CA GLY A 78 16.57 11.52 14.78
C GLY A 78 15.27 11.50 15.61
N ASP A 79 14.11 11.20 15.02
CA ASP A 79 12.88 10.97 15.79
C ASP A 79 12.91 9.65 16.56
N VAL A 80 13.70 8.68 16.10
CA VAL A 80 13.95 7.43 16.80
C VAL A 80 15.26 7.54 17.56
N ASP A 81 15.17 7.56 18.88
CA ASP A 81 16.33 7.40 19.76
C ASP A 81 16.68 5.91 19.83
N THR A 82 17.73 5.52 19.13
CA THR A 82 18.17 4.12 19.05
C THR A 82 18.74 3.59 20.36
N ALA A 83 19.19 4.47 21.27
CA ALA A 83 19.70 4.05 22.58
C ALA A 83 18.57 3.73 23.55
N THR A 84 17.46 4.49 23.50
CA THR A 84 16.34 4.33 24.45
C THR A 84 15.12 3.62 23.86
N GLY A 85 15.04 3.51 22.53
CA GLY A 85 13.89 3.01 21.79
C GLY A 85 12.69 3.97 21.80
N ASN A 86 12.87 5.20 22.26
CA ASN A 86 11.80 6.20 22.26
C ASN A 86 11.65 6.79 20.86
N VAL A 87 10.40 7.01 20.46
CA VAL A 87 10.03 7.59 19.18
C VAL A 87 9.24 8.87 19.40
N ARG A 88 9.68 9.96 18.77
CA ARG A 88 8.97 11.25 18.75
C ARG A 88 7.91 11.22 17.66
N LEU A 89 6.68 11.57 18.00
CA LEU A 89 5.50 11.50 17.12
C LEU A 89 5.02 12.89 16.66
N GLY A 90 5.94 13.86 16.53
CA GLY A 90 5.62 15.26 16.25
C GLY A 90 4.83 15.95 17.38
N LYS A 91 4.74 17.28 17.34
CA LYS A 91 3.98 18.10 18.30
C LYS A 91 4.26 17.79 19.78
N GLY A 92 5.50 17.39 20.10
CA GLY A 92 5.92 17.04 21.46
C GLY A 92 5.41 15.70 22.01
N ARG A 93 4.69 14.90 21.21
CA ARG A 93 4.27 13.54 21.59
C ARG A 93 5.44 12.57 21.47
N GLN A 94 5.48 11.57 22.34
CA GLN A 94 6.46 10.48 22.30
C GLN A 94 5.81 9.15 22.67
N CYS A 95 6.33 8.06 22.12
CA CYS A 95 5.97 6.71 22.50
C CYS A 95 7.21 5.81 22.58
N LYS A 96 7.07 4.63 23.20
CA LYS A 96 8.12 3.63 23.26
C LYS A 96 7.61 2.33 22.63
N PRO A 97 7.71 2.18 21.30
CA PRO A 97 7.24 0.97 20.62
C PRO A 97 8.17 -0.21 20.95
N ARG A 98 7.61 -1.42 20.90
CA ARG A 98 8.39 -2.66 21.03
C ARG A 98 9.12 -3.02 19.73
N VAL A 99 8.50 -2.68 18.60
CA VAL A 99 8.98 -2.95 17.24
C VAL A 99 8.59 -1.75 16.37
N ILE A 100 9.48 -1.36 15.46
CA ILE A 100 9.25 -0.36 14.43
C ILE A 100 9.37 -1.07 13.08
N VAL A 101 8.41 -0.83 12.18
CA VAL A 101 8.41 -1.37 10.81
C VAL A 101 8.37 -0.19 9.84
N GLY A 102 9.43 -0.03 9.04
CA GLY A 102 9.53 1.01 8.02
C GLY A 102 8.75 0.64 6.76
N CYS A 103 7.70 1.39 6.47
CA CYS A 103 6.82 1.22 5.30
C CYS A 103 6.59 2.57 4.56
N ASP A 104 7.53 3.49 4.67
CA ASP A 104 7.51 4.90 4.23
C ASP A 104 7.92 5.13 2.77
N GLY A 105 8.35 4.07 2.08
CA GLY A 105 8.61 4.09 0.64
C GLY A 105 10.08 4.34 0.31
N VAL A 106 10.34 4.89 -0.88
CA VAL A 106 11.70 4.93 -1.48
C VAL A 106 12.65 5.90 -0.75
N HIS A 107 12.12 6.81 0.08
CA HIS A 107 12.88 7.85 0.77
C HIS A 107 12.80 7.76 2.30
N GLY A 108 12.45 6.56 2.82
CA GLY A 108 12.54 6.26 4.25
C GLY A 108 13.97 6.19 4.77
#